data_AF-A0A3D4ULF4-F1
#
_entry.id   AF-A0A3D4ULF4-F1
#
_cell.length_a   1.000
_cell.length_b   1.000
_cell.length_c   1.000
_cell.angle_alpha   90.00
_cell.angle_beta   90.00
_cell.angle_gamma   90.00
#
_symmetry.space_group_name_H-M   'P 1'
#
loop_
_entity.id
_entity.type
_entity.pdbx_description
1 polymer ?
#
loop_
_entity_poly.entity_id
_entity_poly.type
_entity_poly.pdbx_seq_one_letter_code
_entity_poly.pdbx_strand_id
1 'polypeptide(L)'
;MTLLDSRYGWGSKHAALIMLLVAAAVYAGLEQWRDILMIASKDEEASHIFLVIPIAVWLVWIRRVRFRRCPPHASWLGVILVFAGAMLSWVSYQSEFQFQAGWHGGAVLMVVGAIITVVGAQVAANFFPAVAILVLLVPIPGNLRLAIAGPLQNATARVTTGTLEMMGFYVERSGNLVNINDMPVAVAEACNGMRMVFALVLVSYAFAFSVPLRNS
;
A
#
# COMPACT_ATOMS: atom_id res chain seq x y z
N MET A 1 -1.60 31.47 -0.27
CA MET A 1 -0.86 30.60 -1.23
C MET A 1 -1.82 29.55 -1.76
N THR A 2 -2.77 29.99 -2.58
CA THR A 2 -4.05 29.34 -2.89
C THR A 2 -3.89 28.27 -3.98
N LEU A 3 -3.95 27.00 -3.60
CA LEU A 3 -4.04 25.84 -4.52
C LEU A 3 -5.37 25.80 -5.30
N LEU A 4 -6.34 26.64 -4.92
CA LEU A 4 -7.67 26.78 -5.52
C LEU A 4 -7.79 28.14 -6.20
N ASP A 5 -6.90 28.41 -7.16
CA ASP A 5 -7.02 29.62 -7.97
C ASP A 5 -8.00 29.33 -9.11
N SER A 6 -9.13 30.04 -9.14
CA SER A 6 -10.21 29.86 -10.12
C SER A 6 -9.74 29.97 -11.57
N ARG A 7 -8.55 30.54 -11.81
CA ARG A 7 -7.92 30.68 -13.13
C ARG A 7 -7.57 29.35 -13.79
N TYR A 8 -7.48 28.25 -13.03
CA TYR A 8 -7.11 26.93 -13.55
C TYR A 8 -8.25 25.89 -13.48
N GLY A 9 -9.50 26.33 -13.27
CA GLY A 9 -10.69 25.45 -13.18
C GLY A 9 -10.89 24.78 -11.80
N TRP A 10 -9.88 24.83 -10.93
CA TRP A 10 -9.95 24.31 -9.56
C TRP A 10 -10.65 25.29 -8.62
N GLY A 11 -11.96 25.10 -8.44
CA GLY A 11 -12.78 25.85 -7.47
C GLY A 11 -12.99 25.12 -6.14
N SER A 12 -13.37 25.86 -5.09
CA SER A 12 -13.75 25.32 -3.77
C SER A 12 -14.85 24.27 -3.84
N LYS A 13 -15.75 24.38 -4.83
CA LYS A 13 -16.80 23.39 -5.13
C LYS A 13 -16.23 22.00 -5.44
N HIS A 14 -15.14 21.91 -6.21
CA HIS A 14 -14.50 20.64 -6.53
C HIS A 14 -13.86 20.02 -5.29
N ALA A 15 -13.18 20.83 -4.48
CA ALA A 15 -12.61 20.37 -3.22
C ALA A 15 -13.71 19.84 -2.27
N ALA A 16 -14.82 20.56 -2.14
CA ALA A 16 -15.98 20.13 -1.37
C ALA A 16 -16.59 18.83 -1.90
N LEU A 17 -16.74 18.70 -3.23
CA LEU A 17 -17.28 17.49 -3.86
C LEU A 17 -16.35 16.29 -3.66
N ILE A 18 -15.03 16.47 -3.80
CA ILE A 18 -14.04 15.42 -3.53
C ILE A 18 -14.14 14.98 -2.07
N MET A 19 -14.14 15.92 -1.12
CA MET A 19 -14.26 15.59 0.30
C MET A 19 -15.56 14.85 0.61
N LEU A 20 -16.68 15.28 0.02
CA LEU A 20 -17.98 14.63 0.19
C LEU A 20 -17.98 13.19 -0.37
N LEU A 21 -17.52 12.99 -1.60
CA LEU A 21 -17.51 11.67 -2.22
C LEU A 21 -16.50 10.72 -1.57
N VAL A 22 -15.33 11.21 -1.17
CA VAL A 22 -14.37 10.42 -0.40
C VAL A 22 -14.94 10.06 0.96
N ALA A 23 -15.58 10.98 1.66
CA ALA A 23 -16.24 10.68 2.93
C ALA A 23 -17.36 9.65 2.76
N ALA A 24 -18.16 9.73 1.69
CA ALA A 24 -19.18 8.74 1.37
C ALA A 24 -18.58 7.36 1.06
N ALA A 25 -17.47 7.30 0.29
CA ALA A 25 -16.77 6.05 -0.01
C ALA A 25 -16.13 5.43 1.24
N VAL A 26 -15.54 6.25 2.11
CA VAL A 26 -14.99 5.80 3.41
C VAL A 26 -16.12 5.32 4.32
N TYR A 27 -17.25 6.03 4.35
CA TYR A 27 -18.43 5.64 5.11
C TYR A 27 -18.97 4.28 4.65
N ALA A 28 -19.11 4.09 3.33
CA ALA A 28 -19.55 2.82 2.74
C ALA A 28 -18.57 1.66 3.02
N GLY A 29 -17.28 1.96 3.15
CA GLY A 29 -16.22 1.01 3.47
C GLY A 29 -15.80 0.96 4.95
N LEU A 30 -16.62 1.43 5.90
CA LEU A 30 -16.18 1.63 7.29
C LEU A 30 -15.65 0.38 7.96
N GLU A 31 -16.29 -0.77 7.72
CA GLU A 31 -15.87 -2.04 8.29
C GLU A 31 -14.50 -2.46 7.76
N GLN A 32 -14.28 -2.32 6.45
CA GLN A 32 -13.01 -2.57 5.78
C GLN A 32 -11.92 -1.66 6.35
N TRP A 33 -12.17 -0.35 6.45
CA TRP A 33 -11.17 0.60 6.98
C TRP A 33 -10.83 0.34 8.44
N ARG A 34 -11.82 -0.03 9.27
CA ARG A 34 -11.59 -0.41 10.67
C ARG A 34 -10.73 -1.65 10.78
N ASP A 35 -10.98 -2.65 9.94
CA ASP A 35 -10.19 -3.88 9.91
C ASP A 35 -8.75 -3.63 9.43
N ILE A 36 -8.56 -2.85 8.36
CA ILE A 36 -7.24 -2.42 7.88
C ILE A 36 -6.46 -1.71 9.00
N LEU A 37 -7.10 -0.77 9.72
CA LEU A 37 -6.47 -0.05 10.82
C LEU A 37 -6.16 -0.97 12.01
N MET A 38 -7.03 -1.93 12.31
CA MET A 38 -6.79 -2.91 13.37
C MET A 38 -5.60 -3.80 13.03
N ILE A 39 -5.50 -4.29 11.78
CA ILE A 39 -4.38 -5.08 11.29
C ILE A 39 -3.10 -4.25 11.36
N ALA A 40 -3.11 -3.03 10.83
CA ALA A 40 -1.94 -2.14 10.85
C ALA A 40 -1.44 -1.82 12.27
N SER A 41 -2.36 -1.76 13.24
CA SER A 41 -2.01 -1.45 14.64
C SER A 41 -1.53 -2.67 15.44
N LYS A 42 -1.94 -3.89 15.07
CA LYS A 42 -1.62 -5.13 15.80
C LYS A 42 -0.51 -5.95 15.16
N ASP A 43 -0.40 -5.92 13.83
CA ASP A 43 0.60 -6.67 13.08
C ASP A 43 1.73 -5.72 12.66
N GLU A 44 2.91 -5.89 13.27
CA GLU A 44 4.08 -5.06 12.96
C GLU A 44 4.45 -5.11 11.47
N GLU A 45 4.18 -6.22 10.78
CA GLU A 45 4.45 -6.40 9.36
C GLU A 45 3.54 -5.54 8.47
N ALA A 46 2.37 -5.14 8.99
CA ALA A 46 1.41 -4.26 8.32
C ALA A 46 1.62 -2.77 8.64
N SER A 47 2.59 -2.42 9.48
CA SER A 47 2.87 -1.01 9.88
C SER A 47 3.12 -0.07 8.69
N HIS A 48 3.56 -0.62 7.55
CA HIS A 48 3.80 0.14 6.33
C HIS A 48 2.55 0.89 5.83
N ILE A 49 1.35 0.40 6.13
CA ILE A 49 0.07 1.01 5.75
C ILE A 49 -0.02 2.47 6.27
N PHE A 50 0.49 2.74 7.47
CA PHE A 50 0.50 4.10 8.03
C PHE A 50 1.39 5.07 7.24
N LEU A 51 2.47 4.57 6.61
CA LEU A 51 3.39 5.38 5.80
C LEU A 51 2.83 5.69 4.41
N VAL A 52 1.89 4.89 3.90
CA VAL A 52 1.31 5.08 2.57
C VAL A 52 0.60 6.42 2.43
N ILE A 53 -0.21 6.83 3.44
CA ILE A 53 -0.98 8.08 3.39
C ILE A 53 -0.07 9.32 3.33
N PRO A 54 0.92 9.50 4.25
CA PRO A 54 1.86 10.62 4.15
C PRO A 54 2.62 10.66 2.83
N ILE A 55 3.06 9.50 2.31
CA ILE A 55 3.79 9.45 1.04
C ILE A 55 2.89 9.81 -0.14
N ALA A 56 1.64 9.33 -0.17
CA ALA A 56 0.68 9.69 -1.21
C ALA A 56 0.43 11.21 -1.22
N VAL A 57 0.20 11.81 -0.06
CA VAL A 57 0.03 13.26 0.09
C VAL A 57 1.28 14.02 -0.36
N TRP A 58 2.48 13.54 0.03
CA TRP A 58 3.75 14.11 -0.40
C TRP A 58 3.90 14.06 -1.92
N LEU A 59 3.62 12.92 -2.56
CA LEU A 59 3.69 12.75 -4.02
C LEU A 59 2.73 13.68 -4.78
N VAL A 60 1.53 13.93 -4.22
CA VAL A 60 0.61 14.95 -4.75
C VAL A 60 1.20 16.35 -4.58
N TRP A 61 1.76 16.65 -3.40
CA TRP A 61 2.32 17.95 -3.07
C TRP A 61 3.46 18.36 -4.00
N ILE A 62 4.44 17.49 -4.23
CA ILE A 62 5.59 17.79 -5.11
C ILE A 62 5.15 18.02 -6.57
N ARG A 63 4.03 17.41 -7.00
CA ARG A 63 3.48 17.52 -8.35
C ARG A 63 2.39 18.57 -8.48
N ARG A 64 2.12 19.36 -7.42
CA ARG A 64 1.05 20.36 -7.39
C ARG A 64 1.06 21.35 -8.56
N VAL A 65 2.23 21.65 -9.13
CA VAL A 65 2.36 22.55 -10.28
C VAL A 65 1.64 22.00 -11.52
N ARG A 66 1.53 20.67 -11.65
CA ARG A 66 0.82 20.00 -12.75
C ARG A 66 -0.69 20.30 -12.75
N PHE A 67 -1.29 20.61 -11.59
CA PHE A 67 -2.70 21.01 -11.53
C PHE A 67 -3.01 22.23 -12.41
N ARG A 68 -2.03 23.11 -12.66
CA ARG A 68 -2.19 24.27 -13.55
C ARG A 68 -2.42 23.90 -15.02
N ARG A 69 -2.01 22.70 -15.43
CA ARG A 69 -2.10 22.19 -16.81
C ARG A 69 -3.18 21.10 -16.97
N CYS A 70 -3.84 20.73 -15.88
CA CYS A 70 -4.83 19.66 -15.86
C CYS A 70 -6.10 20.19 -15.17
N PRO A 71 -7.01 20.83 -15.93
CA PRO A 71 -8.30 21.24 -15.38
C PRO A 71 -9.10 19.99 -14.97
N PRO A 72 -9.89 20.05 -13.88
CA PRO A 72 -10.71 18.93 -13.46
C PRO A 72 -11.82 18.70 -14.49
N HIS A 73 -11.97 17.46 -14.94
CA HIS A 73 -13.07 17.06 -15.82
C HIS A 73 -13.69 15.78 -15.29
N ALA A 74 -14.96 15.86 -14.89
CA ALA A 74 -15.66 14.70 -14.33
C ALA A 74 -15.58 13.51 -15.30
N SER A 75 -15.41 12.31 -14.74
CA SER A 75 -15.20 11.11 -15.52
C SER A 75 -16.07 9.96 -15.03
N TRP A 76 -16.82 9.37 -15.97
CA TRP A 76 -17.58 8.13 -15.74
C TRP A 76 -16.69 6.96 -15.31
N LEU A 77 -15.40 6.99 -15.66
CA LEU A 77 -14.45 5.97 -15.22
C LEU A 77 -14.36 5.93 -13.69
N GLY A 78 -14.43 7.07 -13.00
CA GLY A 78 -14.43 7.11 -11.54
C GLY A 78 -15.66 6.42 -10.95
N VAL A 79 -16.84 6.65 -11.54
CA VAL A 79 -18.10 6.01 -11.13
C VAL A 79 -18.03 4.50 -11.32
N ILE A 80 -17.53 4.05 -12.49
CA ILE A 80 -17.32 2.63 -12.76
C ILE A 80 -16.38 2.01 -11.73
N LEU A 81 -15.30 2.69 -11.35
CA LEU A 81 -14.38 2.20 -10.32
C LEU A 81 -15.02 2.12 -8.93
N VAL A 82 -15.91 3.06 -8.57
CA VAL A 82 -16.66 2.97 -7.30
C VAL A 82 -17.54 1.73 -7.29
N PHE A 83 -18.32 1.50 -8.34
CA PHE A 83 -19.16 0.31 -8.44
C PHE A 83 -18.35 -0.98 -8.50
N ALA A 84 -17.23 -0.99 -9.24
CA ALA A 84 -16.32 -2.12 -9.29
C ALA A 84 -15.70 -2.42 -7.91
N GLY A 85 -15.32 -1.38 -7.15
CA GLY A 85 -14.82 -1.52 -5.78
C GLY A 85 -15.87 -2.10 -4.84
N ALA A 86 -17.09 -1.57 -4.88
CA ALA A 86 -18.20 -2.09 -4.10
C ALA A 86 -18.52 -3.56 -4.44
N MET A 87 -18.57 -3.89 -5.74
CA MET A 87 -18.81 -5.25 -6.23
C MET A 87 -17.68 -6.19 -5.81
N LEU A 88 -16.42 -5.76 -5.93
CA LEU A 88 -15.26 -6.54 -5.49
C LEU A 88 -15.33 -6.82 -3.99
N SER A 89 -15.63 -5.82 -3.16
CA SER A 89 -15.80 -6.02 -1.72
C SER A 89 -16.94 -7.00 -1.42
N TRP A 90 -18.08 -6.86 -2.11
CA TRP A 90 -19.23 -7.73 -1.90
C TRP A 90 -18.94 -9.19 -2.29
N VAL A 91 -18.40 -9.42 -3.49
CA VAL A 91 -18.01 -10.77 -3.95
C VAL A 91 -16.96 -11.39 -3.05
N SER A 92 -15.97 -10.61 -2.62
CA SER A 92 -14.89 -11.10 -1.74
C SER A 92 -15.40 -11.53 -0.36
N TYR A 93 -16.39 -10.82 0.17
CA TYR A 93 -17.05 -11.15 1.44
C TYR A 93 -17.89 -12.44 1.34
N GLN A 94 -18.58 -12.62 0.21
CA GLN A 94 -19.44 -13.79 -0.04
C GLN A 94 -18.66 -15.05 -0.45
N SER A 95 -17.39 -14.92 -0.84
CA SER A 95 -16.56 -16.05 -1.25
C SER A 95 -16.31 -17.03 -0.09
N GLU A 96 -16.40 -18.32 -0.38
CA GLU A 96 -16.11 -19.40 0.58
C GLU A 96 -14.72 -19.29 1.21
N PHE A 97 -13.75 -18.76 0.45
CA PHE A 97 -12.37 -18.57 0.91
C PHE A 97 -12.13 -17.23 1.62
N GLN A 98 -13.16 -16.38 1.74
CA GLN A 98 -13.10 -15.03 2.31
C GLN A 98 -11.85 -14.27 1.83
N PHE A 99 -11.86 -13.83 0.57
CA PHE A 99 -10.70 -13.19 -0.03
C PHE A 99 -10.45 -11.78 0.56
N GLN A 100 -9.77 -11.74 1.72
CA GLN A 100 -9.57 -10.52 2.52
C GLN A 100 -8.94 -9.38 1.71
N ALA A 101 -7.91 -9.68 0.91
CA ALA A 101 -7.24 -8.68 0.08
C ALA A 101 -8.19 -8.03 -0.94
N GLY A 102 -9.15 -8.78 -1.51
CA GLY A 102 -10.18 -8.22 -2.38
C GLY A 102 -11.21 -7.39 -1.61
N TRP A 103 -11.57 -7.81 -0.40
CA TRP A 103 -12.48 -7.07 0.47
C TRP A 103 -11.93 -5.69 0.85
N HIS A 104 -10.68 -5.63 1.31
CA HIS A 104 -9.95 -4.38 1.59
C HIS A 104 -9.65 -3.59 0.32
N GLY A 105 -9.25 -4.26 -0.75
CA GLY A 105 -8.95 -3.66 -2.06
C GLY A 105 -10.14 -2.94 -2.67
N GLY A 106 -11.36 -3.47 -2.50
CA GLY A 106 -12.57 -2.79 -2.94
C GLY A 106 -12.81 -1.46 -2.23
N ALA A 107 -12.50 -1.35 -0.92
CA ALA A 107 -12.61 -0.08 -0.19
C ALA A 107 -11.61 0.98 -0.69
N VAL A 108 -10.36 0.58 -0.95
CA VAL A 108 -9.35 1.45 -1.57
C VAL A 108 -9.81 1.89 -2.97
N LEU A 109 -10.34 0.96 -3.77
CA LEU A 109 -10.81 1.23 -5.12
C LEU A 109 -12.01 2.19 -5.14
N MET A 110 -12.92 2.09 -4.18
CA MET A 110 -14.01 3.05 -4.00
C MET A 110 -13.50 4.47 -3.74
N VAL A 111 -12.50 4.64 -2.88
CA VAL A 111 -11.91 5.96 -2.61
C VAL A 111 -11.19 6.53 -3.84
N VAL A 112 -10.41 5.69 -4.53
CA VAL A 112 -9.74 6.10 -5.79
C VAL A 112 -10.77 6.48 -6.85
N GLY A 113 -11.82 5.68 -7.02
CA GLY A 113 -12.94 5.97 -7.93
C GLY A 113 -13.65 7.27 -7.59
N ALA A 114 -13.94 7.52 -6.30
CA ALA A 114 -14.56 8.75 -5.82
C ALA A 114 -13.74 9.99 -6.17
N ILE A 115 -12.41 9.93 -6.01
CA ILE A 115 -11.51 11.01 -6.41
C ILE A 115 -11.57 11.21 -7.93
N ILE A 116 -11.41 10.14 -8.71
CA ILE A 116 -11.40 10.18 -10.19
C ILE A 116 -12.70 10.71 -10.77
N THR A 117 -13.85 10.45 -10.13
CA THR A 117 -15.16 10.97 -10.55
C THR A 117 -15.16 12.49 -10.66
N VAL A 118 -14.44 13.18 -9.77
CA VAL A 118 -14.37 14.65 -9.75
C VAL A 118 -13.18 15.18 -10.54
N VAL A 119 -11.98 14.62 -10.30
CA VAL A 119 -10.75 15.17 -10.88
C VAL A 119 -10.54 14.75 -12.33
N GLY A 120 -11.11 13.60 -12.73
CA GLY A 120 -10.96 13.03 -14.06
C GLY A 120 -9.79 12.08 -14.22
N ALA A 121 -9.91 11.19 -15.20
CA ALA A 121 -8.88 10.18 -15.51
C ALA A 121 -7.54 10.82 -15.93
N GLN A 122 -7.57 11.97 -16.60
CA GLN A 122 -6.36 12.65 -17.04
C GLN A 122 -5.54 13.19 -15.85
N VAL A 123 -6.21 13.74 -14.82
CA VAL A 123 -5.53 14.15 -13.58
C VAL A 123 -4.95 12.91 -12.88
N ALA A 124 -5.74 11.84 -12.74
CA ALA A 124 -5.24 10.61 -12.13
C ALA A 124 -4.02 10.03 -12.84
N ALA A 125 -3.96 10.07 -14.17
CA ALA A 125 -2.80 9.64 -14.94
C ALA A 125 -1.57 10.54 -14.69
N ASN A 126 -1.76 11.87 -14.63
CA ASN A 126 -0.66 12.81 -14.33
C ASN A 126 -0.10 12.66 -12.90
N PHE A 127 -0.94 12.18 -11.98
CA PHE A 127 -0.63 11.88 -10.59
C PHE A 127 -0.53 10.37 -10.32
N PHE A 128 -0.28 9.56 -11.37
CA PHE A 128 -0.30 8.10 -11.28
C PHE A 128 0.50 7.56 -10.09
N PRO A 129 1.69 8.06 -9.74
CA PRO A 129 2.42 7.53 -8.59
C PRO A 129 1.75 7.73 -7.24
N ALA A 130 1.04 8.85 -7.06
CA ALA A 130 0.25 9.07 -5.85
C ALA A 130 -0.98 8.16 -5.80
N VAL A 131 -1.56 7.77 -6.95
CA VAL A 131 -2.69 6.84 -7.02
C VAL A 131 -2.22 5.40 -6.83
N ALA A 132 -1.12 5.02 -7.49
CA ALA A 132 -0.59 3.66 -7.48
C ALA A 132 -0.12 3.24 -6.09
N ILE A 133 0.46 4.15 -5.30
CA ILE A 133 0.91 3.81 -3.95
C ILE A 133 -0.26 3.49 -3.00
N LEU A 134 -1.48 3.98 -3.27
CA LEU A 134 -2.67 3.68 -2.45
C LEU A 134 -3.03 2.20 -2.46
N VAL A 135 -2.60 1.43 -3.47
CA VAL A 135 -2.76 -0.04 -3.49
C VAL A 135 -2.07 -0.69 -2.28
N LEU A 136 -1.01 -0.09 -1.76
CA LEU A 136 -0.31 -0.56 -0.56
C LEU A 136 -1.06 -0.27 0.75
N LEU A 137 -2.24 0.36 0.70
CA LEU A 137 -3.17 0.40 1.85
C LEU A 137 -3.83 -0.97 2.09
N VAL A 138 -3.86 -1.83 1.08
CA VAL A 138 -4.44 -3.17 1.19
C VAL A 138 -3.47 -4.06 1.97
N PRO A 139 -3.87 -4.59 3.14
CA PRO A 139 -3.05 -5.53 3.90
C PRO A 139 -2.66 -6.73 3.04
N ILE A 140 -1.38 -7.06 3.05
CA ILE A 140 -0.85 -8.15 2.23
C ILE A 140 -1.16 -9.48 2.93
N PRO A 141 -1.83 -10.41 2.24
CA PRO A 141 -2.33 -11.62 2.89
C PRO A 141 -1.15 -12.50 3.35
N GLY A 142 -1.33 -13.19 4.48
CA GLY A 142 -0.25 -13.90 5.17
C GLY A 142 0.40 -15.00 4.33
N ASN A 143 -0.36 -15.67 3.48
CA ASN A 143 0.14 -16.65 2.51
C ASN A 143 1.12 -16.04 1.50
N LEU A 144 0.82 -14.85 0.96
CA LEU A 144 1.72 -14.15 0.04
C LEU A 144 2.97 -13.64 0.78
N ARG A 145 2.80 -13.14 2.00
CA ARG A 145 3.94 -12.78 2.86
C ARG A 145 4.87 -13.97 3.08
N LEU A 146 4.31 -15.13 3.45
CA LEU A 146 5.08 -16.34 3.69
C LEU A 146 5.73 -16.89 2.41
N ALA A 147 5.05 -16.80 1.26
CA ALA A 147 5.61 -17.23 -0.02
C ALA A 147 6.86 -16.43 -0.43
N ILE A 148 6.93 -15.14 -0.06
CA ILE A 148 8.10 -14.28 -0.32
C ILE A 148 9.15 -14.46 0.79
N ALA A 149 8.73 -14.40 2.05
CA ALA A 149 9.63 -14.43 3.18
C ALA A 149 10.26 -15.81 3.39
N GLY A 150 9.50 -16.90 3.19
CA GLY A 150 9.95 -18.27 3.45
C GLY A 150 11.24 -18.65 2.72
N PRO A 151 11.37 -18.44 1.39
CA PRO A 151 12.60 -18.70 0.66
C PRO A 151 13.79 -17.87 1.17
N LEU A 152 13.57 -16.58 1.45
CA LEU A 152 14.60 -15.68 1.97
C LEU A 152 15.07 -16.11 3.36
N GLN A 153 14.14 -16.43 4.25
CA GLN A 153 14.42 -16.94 5.60
C GLN A 153 15.21 -18.25 5.56
N ASN A 154 14.84 -19.19 4.69
CA ASN A 154 15.56 -20.45 4.51
C ASN A 154 16.97 -20.22 3.95
N ALA A 155 17.14 -19.28 3.02
CA ALA A 155 18.46 -18.94 2.49
C ALA A 155 19.36 -18.36 3.59
N THR A 156 18.86 -17.42 4.39
CA THR A 156 19.59 -16.86 5.54
C THR A 156 19.94 -17.95 6.54
N ALA A 157 18.99 -18.80 6.93
CA ALA A 157 19.23 -19.89 7.88
C ALA A 157 20.31 -20.88 7.38
N ARG A 158 20.36 -21.17 6.07
CA ARG A 158 21.42 -22.01 5.48
C ARG A 158 22.81 -21.35 5.60
N VAL A 159 22.92 -20.07 5.26
CA VAL A 159 24.18 -19.32 5.37
C VAL A 159 24.64 -19.21 6.83
N THR A 160 23.73 -18.92 7.75
CA THR A 160 24.02 -18.86 9.19
C THR A 160 24.50 -20.21 9.72
N THR A 161 23.82 -21.30 9.37
CA THR A 161 24.20 -22.65 9.80
C THR A 161 25.59 -23.02 9.31
N GLY A 162 25.88 -22.86 8.02
CA GLY A 162 27.20 -23.16 7.47
C GLY A 162 28.32 -22.30 8.07
N THR A 163 28.01 -21.04 8.41
CA THR A 163 28.98 -20.15 9.08
C THR A 163 29.30 -20.62 10.50
N LEU A 164 28.30 -21.06 11.27
CA LEU A 164 28.47 -21.56 12.63
C LEU A 164 29.19 -22.91 12.66
N GLU A 165 28.88 -23.80 11.72
CA GLU A 165 29.59 -25.09 11.56
C GLU A 165 31.08 -24.85 11.25
N MET A 166 31.41 -23.89 10.37
CA MET A 166 32.79 -23.51 10.09
C MET A 166 33.53 -22.94 11.31
N MET A 167 32.81 -22.36 12.27
CA MET A 167 33.36 -21.88 13.54
C MET A 167 33.49 -22.98 14.61
N GLY A 168 33.05 -24.21 14.31
CA GLY A 168 33.14 -25.36 15.22
C GLY A 168 31.96 -25.53 16.18
N PHE A 169 30.84 -24.84 15.94
CA PHE A 169 29.61 -25.07 16.71
C PHE A 169 28.83 -26.28 16.20
N TYR A 170 28.20 -27.03 17.12
CA TYR A 170 27.22 -28.05 16.75
C TYR A 170 25.87 -27.37 16.50
N VAL A 171 25.38 -27.51 15.27
CA VAL A 171 24.17 -26.82 14.82
C VAL A 171 23.26 -27.79 14.08
N GLU A 172 21.97 -27.79 14.43
CA GLU A 172 20.94 -28.50 13.70
C GLU A 172 19.93 -27.52 13.11
N ARG A 173 19.54 -27.71 11.85
CA ARG A 173 18.60 -26.81 11.15
C ARG A 173 17.31 -27.53 10.78
N SER A 174 16.19 -26.94 11.17
CA SER A 174 14.84 -27.33 10.71
C SER A 174 14.13 -26.11 10.09
N GLY A 175 14.17 -26.01 8.75
CA GLY A 175 13.63 -24.83 8.06
C GLY A 175 14.40 -23.55 8.39
N ASN A 176 13.71 -22.59 9.01
CA ASN A 176 14.25 -21.30 9.47
C ASN A 176 14.66 -21.31 10.98
N LEU A 177 14.43 -22.44 11.67
CA LEU A 177 14.90 -22.67 13.04
C LEU A 177 16.28 -23.31 13.01
N VAL A 178 17.18 -22.76 13.81
CA VAL A 178 18.56 -23.20 13.97
C VAL A 178 18.78 -23.49 15.45
N ASN A 179 19.08 -24.73 15.80
CA ASN A 179 19.39 -25.17 17.15
C ASN A 179 20.90 -25.12 17.35
N ILE A 180 21.39 -24.30 18.27
CA ILE A 180 22.81 -24.12 18.57
C ILE A 180 23.06 -24.63 19.99
N ASN A 181 23.77 -25.75 20.13
CA ASN A 181 24.00 -26.38 21.45
C ASN A 181 22.70 -26.48 22.30
N ASP A 182 21.65 -27.07 21.73
CA ASP A 182 20.32 -27.23 22.36
C ASP A 182 19.54 -25.94 22.66
N MET A 183 20.00 -24.79 22.15
CA MET A 183 19.22 -23.55 22.17
C MET A 183 18.58 -23.25 20.80
N PRO A 184 17.25 -23.28 20.69
CA PRO A 184 16.56 -22.97 19.44
C PRO A 184 16.58 -21.46 19.17
N VAL A 185 17.02 -21.09 17.97
CA VAL A 185 17.05 -19.71 17.47
C VAL A 185 16.29 -19.62 16.15
N ALA A 186 15.25 -18.79 16.10
CA ALA A 186 14.52 -18.48 14.89
C ALA A 186 15.25 -17.37 14.11
N VAL A 187 16.02 -17.75 13.08
CA VAL A 187 16.82 -16.80 12.28
C VAL A 187 15.93 -15.76 11.57
N ALA A 188 14.73 -16.18 11.16
CA ALA A 188 13.77 -15.37 10.43
C ALA A 188 13.21 -14.17 11.19
N GLU A 189 12.71 -14.38 12.42
CA GLU A 189 12.12 -13.31 13.23
C GLU A 189 13.19 -12.35 13.75
N ALA A 190 14.41 -12.85 13.97
CA ALA A 190 15.54 -12.04 14.44
C ALA A 190 16.10 -11.07 13.38
N CYS A 191 15.96 -11.38 12.08
CA CYS A 191 16.58 -10.60 11.01
C CYS A 191 15.73 -9.44 10.45
N ASN A 192 14.58 -9.16 11.07
CA ASN A 192 13.63 -8.10 10.68
C ASN A 192 12.84 -8.46 9.41
N GLY A 193 11.62 -8.96 9.59
CA GLY A 193 10.75 -9.58 8.59
C GLY A 193 10.38 -8.73 7.36
N MET A 194 9.26 -9.07 6.72
CA MET A 194 8.75 -8.36 5.54
C MET A 194 8.48 -6.87 5.82
N ARG A 195 8.34 -6.46 7.08
CA ARG A 195 8.24 -5.06 7.52
C ARG A 195 9.30 -4.15 6.88
N MET A 196 10.58 -4.55 6.88
CA MET A 196 11.65 -3.72 6.31
C MET A 196 11.58 -3.66 4.79
N VAL A 197 11.19 -4.77 4.16
CA VAL A 197 11.05 -4.83 2.70
C VAL A 197 9.99 -3.83 2.24
N PHE A 198 8.82 -3.80 2.89
CA PHE A 198 7.77 -2.84 2.54
C PHE A 198 8.16 -1.40 2.84
N ALA A 199 8.83 -1.13 3.96
CA ALA A 199 9.34 0.20 4.25
C ALA A 199 10.37 0.67 3.18
N LEU A 200 11.30 -0.21 2.80
CA LEU A 200 12.28 0.06 1.76
C LEU A 200 11.62 0.31 0.40
N VAL A 201 10.62 -0.51 0.03
CA VAL A 201 9.84 -0.32 -1.20
C VAL A 201 9.14 1.04 -1.19
N LEU A 202 8.46 1.40 -0.09
CA LEU A 202 7.76 2.69 0.03
C LEU A 202 8.72 3.88 -0.10
N VAL A 203 9.84 3.85 0.62
CA VAL A 203 10.83 4.93 0.58
C VAL A 203 11.51 5.01 -0.78
N SER A 204 11.87 3.87 -1.37
CA SER A 204 12.47 3.82 -2.72
C SER A 204 11.50 4.33 -3.77
N TYR A 205 10.23 3.97 -3.68
CA TYR A 205 9.16 4.46 -4.54
C TYR A 205 9.00 5.97 -4.39
N ALA A 206 8.90 6.47 -3.16
CA ALA A 206 8.82 7.89 -2.87
C ALA A 206 10.01 8.64 -3.47
N PHE A 207 11.24 8.14 -3.27
CA PHE A 207 12.45 8.72 -3.82
C PHE A 207 12.45 8.75 -5.36
N ALA A 208 12.21 7.61 -6.00
CA ALA A 208 12.20 7.47 -7.46
C ALA A 208 11.19 8.40 -8.14
N PHE A 209 10.02 8.63 -7.53
CA PHE A 209 8.98 9.49 -8.08
C PHE A 209 9.02 10.94 -7.58
N SER A 210 9.89 11.25 -6.61
CA SER A 210 10.15 12.60 -6.12
C SER A 210 11.32 13.27 -6.82
N VAL A 211 12.37 12.52 -7.14
CA VAL A 211 13.56 13.06 -7.79
C VAL A 211 13.28 13.16 -9.30
N PRO A 212 13.43 14.35 -9.92
CA PRO A 212 13.40 14.45 -11.37
C PRO A 212 14.65 13.74 -11.90
N LEU A 213 14.49 12.51 -12.42
CA LEU A 213 15.52 11.87 -13.21
C LEU A 213 15.82 12.81 -14.38
N ARG A 214 17.04 13.35 -14.40
CA ARG A 214 17.53 14.20 -15.47
C ARG A 214 17.59 13.32 -16.71
N ASN A 215 16.58 13.43 -17.57
CA ASN A 215 16.66 12.89 -18.92
C ASN A 215 17.76 13.68 -19.64
N SER A 216 18.90 13.03 -19.88
CA SER A 216 19.90 13.49 -20.85
C SER A 216 19.34 13.49 -22.26
#